data_AF-A0A972H4B7-F1
#
_entry.id   AF-A0A972H4B7-F1
#
_cell.length_a   1.000
_cell.length_b   1.000
_cell.length_c   1.000
_cell.angle_alpha   90.00
_cell.angle_beta   90.00
_cell.angle_gamma   90.00
#
_symmetry.space_group_name_H-M   'P 1'
#
loop_
_entity.id
_entity.type
_entity.pdbx_description
1 polymer ?
#
loop_
_entity_poly.entity_id
_entity_poly.type
_entity_poly.pdbx_seq_one_letter_code
_entity_poly.pdbx_strand_id
1 'polypeptide(L)'
;MKQKRKINKLLLIAGIFFVTAFLASGSQVYGYTIGASYIWDASTPNYNPSAVLHPGTIDTSLWATGDFLGRSSAQPNAIFYGDSGVSVGWDDNWVGGVGNANTNGDALDGLWSQIYSDGGWWDLGQSTSQVAVFSSQDHGPYPGEGLEYRVFGTNNLWDNSSLSSQAVLTDVYLDGWRAHNSSEDFNGNLWLSDDISGVFELDASYRYIKLVAWGGGSYYEPEIDAVAAPSVPVPEASTFILIGAGFMGLAFFRKNFKEI
;
A
#
# COMPACT_ATOMS: atom_id res chain seq x y z
N MET A 1 45.57 -48.34 4.41
CA MET A 1 44.61 -48.71 5.47
C MET A 1 43.98 -47.44 6.04
N LYS A 2 42.65 -47.30 5.86
CA LYS A 2 41.68 -46.45 6.59
C LYS A 2 42.09 -45.04 7.10
N GLN A 3 41.93 -43.98 6.30
CA GLN A 3 41.66 -42.63 6.86
C GLN A 3 41.09 -41.60 5.85
N LYS A 4 39.98 -41.89 5.16
CA LYS A 4 39.25 -40.86 4.39
C LYS A 4 37.75 -41.15 4.37
N ARG A 5 37.02 -40.76 5.43
CA ARG A 5 35.53 -40.74 5.45
C ARG A 5 34.94 -40.12 6.73
N LYS A 6 35.40 -38.92 7.14
CA LYS A 6 34.81 -38.23 8.31
C LYS A 6 34.42 -36.76 8.12
N ILE A 7 34.66 -36.14 6.95
CA ILE A 7 34.45 -34.68 6.79
C ILE A 7 33.04 -34.31 6.29
N ASN A 8 32.26 -35.23 5.70
CA ASN A 8 30.98 -34.86 5.06
C ASN A 8 29.76 -34.75 5.98
N LYS A 9 29.84 -35.12 7.28
CA LYS A 9 28.68 -35.05 8.19
C LYS A 9 28.58 -33.75 8.98
N LEU A 10 29.68 -33.03 9.21
CA LEU A 10 29.66 -31.79 10.01
C LEU A 10 29.12 -30.58 9.23
N LEU A 11 29.43 -30.49 7.93
CA LEU A 11 28.96 -29.41 7.05
C LEU A 11 27.45 -29.48 6.77
N LEU A 12 26.86 -30.68 6.77
CA LEU A 12 25.43 -30.85 6.54
C LEU A 12 24.59 -30.44 7.76
N ILE A 13 25.10 -30.64 8.97
CA ILE A 13 24.39 -30.29 10.22
C ILE A 13 24.48 -28.78 10.50
N ALA A 14 25.61 -28.14 10.18
CA ALA A 14 25.77 -26.69 10.30
C ALA A 14 24.84 -25.92 9.33
N GLY A 15 24.63 -26.42 8.11
CA GLY A 15 23.71 -25.81 7.14
C GLY A 15 22.24 -25.87 7.57
N ILE A 16 21.79 -26.94 8.23
CA ILE A 16 20.40 -27.09 8.68
C ILE A 16 20.09 -26.18 9.88
N PHE A 17 21.06 -25.95 10.77
CA PHE A 17 20.91 -25.04 11.90
C PHE A 17 20.84 -23.56 11.49
N PHE A 18 21.56 -23.17 10.43
CA PHE A 18 21.51 -21.78 9.93
C PHE A 18 20.19 -21.44 9.24
N VAL A 19 19.55 -22.41 8.58
CA VAL A 19 18.24 -22.23 7.92
C VAL A 19 17.08 -22.20 8.93
N THR A 20 17.21 -22.87 10.08
CA THR A 20 16.16 -22.88 11.12
C THR A 20 16.21 -21.68 12.06
N ALA A 21 17.38 -21.10 12.32
CA ALA A 21 17.50 -19.89 13.14
C ALA A 21 16.94 -18.63 12.45
N PHE A 22 16.93 -18.57 11.12
CA PHE A 22 16.38 -17.44 10.36
C PHE A 22 14.86 -17.45 10.23
N LEU A 23 14.20 -18.59 10.47
CA LEU A 23 12.74 -18.73 10.38
C LEU A 23 12.01 -18.49 11.71
N ALA A 24 12.74 -18.24 12.80
CA ALA A 24 12.18 -18.15 14.15
C ALA A 24 12.29 -16.75 14.80
N SER A 25 12.88 -15.77 14.12
CA SER A 25 12.71 -14.36 14.51
C SER A 25 11.38 -13.85 13.95
N GLY A 26 10.27 -14.41 14.46
CA GLY A 26 9.00 -13.72 14.38
C GLY A 26 9.20 -12.43 15.15
N SER A 27 9.18 -11.31 14.43
CA SER A 27 9.15 -9.97 14.99
C SER A 27 8.00 -9.93 15.97
N GLN A 28 8.29 -10.06 17.27
CA GLN A 28 7.32 -9.64 18.27
C GLN A 28 7.27 -8.13 18.15
N VAL A 29 6.31 -7.65 17.36
CA VAL A 29 5.84 -6.27 17.43
C VAL A 29 5.44 -6.09 18.89
N TYR A 30 6.25 -5.33 19.62
CA TYR A 30 6.00 -5.00 21.01
C TYR A 30 4.58 -4.43 21.09
N GLY A 31 3.75 -5.05 21.93
CA GLY A 31 2.33 -4.74 22.05
C GLY A 31 2.09 -3.24 22.21
N TYR A 32 1.63 -2.64 21.12
CA TYR A 32 1.08 -1.30 21.11
C TYR A 32 -0.20 -1.34 21.94
N THR A 33 -0.24 -0.56 23.02
CA THR A 33 -1.48 -0.37 23.80
C THR A 33 -2.14 0.86 23.23
N ILE A 34 -3.13 0.67 22.36
CA ILE A 34 -3.99 1.76 21.88
C ILE A 34 -4.63 2.41 23.12
N GLY A 35 -4.15 3.61 23.46
CA GLY A 35 -4.65 4.37 24.61
C GLY A 35 -5.92 5.17 24.29
N ALA A 36 -6.26 5.33 23.01
CA ALA A 36 -7.45 6.05 22.60
C ALA A 36 -8.65 5.11 22.34
N SER A 37 -9.81 5.48 22.87
CA SER A 37 -11.06 4.80 22.57
C SER A 37 -11.52 5.18 21.16
N TYR A 38 -11.63 4.19 20.27
CA TYR A 38 -12.30 4.37 18.99
C TYR A 38 -13.71 3.77 19.03
N ILE A 39 -14.62 4.33 18.23
CA ILE A 39 -15.95 3.76 17.98
C ILE A 39 -16.02 3.51 16.49
N TRP A 40 -16.04 2.23 16.12
CA TRP A 40 -16.31 1.79 14.75
C TRP A 40 -17.56 0.91 14.79
N ASP A 41 -18.69 1.47 14.38
CA ASP A 41 -20.01 0.83 14.46
C ASP A 41 -20.82 1.07 13.18
N ALA A 42 -22.04 0.54 13.11
CA ALA A 42 -22.87 0.62 11.90
C ALA A 42 -23.23 2.05 11.44
N SER A 43 -22.97 3.09 12.24
CA SER A 43 -23.11 4.49 11.83
C SER A 43 -21.86 5.05 11.15
N THR A 44 -20.72 4.37 11.30
CA THR A 44 -19.45 4.81 10.73
C THR A 44 -19.28 4.35 9.28
N PRO A 45 -18.67 5.19 8.43
CA PRO A 45 -18.31 4.83 7.06
C PRO A 45 -17.53 3.51 6.97
N ASN A 46 -17.80 2.75 5.90
CA ASN A 46 -17.21 1.43 5.64
C ASN A 46 -17.34 0.38 6.76
N TYR A 47 -18.15 0.59 7.80
CA TYR A 47 -18.26 -0.38 8.88
C TYR A 47 -18.59 -1.78 8.35
N ASN A 48 -17.68 -2.71 8.63
CA ASN A 48 -17.88 -4.12 8.39
C ASN A 48 -17.56 -4.89 9.68
N PRO A 49 -18.56 -5.49 10.35
CA PRO A 49 -18.32 -6.24 11.59
C PRO A 49 -17.46 -7.49 11.39
N SER A 50 -17.22 -7.91 10.15
CA SER A 50 -16.37 -9.07 9.82
C SER A 50 -14.94 -8.68 9.48
N ALA A 51 -14.62 -7.39 9.37
CA ALA A 51 -13.27 -6.94 9.10
C ALA A 51 -12.36 -7.13 10.31
N VAL A 52 -11.08 -7.41 10.06
CA VAL A 52 -10.07 -7.60 11.09
C VAL A 52 -9.40 -6.26 11.38
N LEU A 53 -9.37 -5.88 12.66
CA LEU A 53 -8.62 -4.71 13.12
C LEU A 53 -7.20 -5.13 13.54
N HIS A 54 -6.20 -4.51 12.93
CA HIS A 54 -4.79 -4.71 13.22
C HIS A 54 -4.26 -3.49 13.98
N PRO A 55 -3.72 -3.65 15.19
CA PRO A 55 -3.23 -2.55 16.02
C PRO A 55 -1.82 -2.08 15.60
N GLY A 56 -1.47 -2.19 14.32
CA GLY A 56 -0.13 -1.91 13.82
C GLY A 56 -0.16 -1.58 12.34
N THR A 57 1.02 -1.53 11.74
CA THR A 57 1.22 -1.13 10.34
C THR A 57 0.99 -2.29 9.37
N ILE A 58 0.50 -1.98 8.17
CA ILE A 58 0.53 -2.91 7.04
C ILE A 58 1.96 -3.07 6.52
N ASP A 59 2.34 -4.28 6.10
CA ASP A 59 3.65 -4.54 5.47
C ASP A 59 3.65 -4.05 4.02
N THR A 60 4.14 -2.83 3.81
CA THR A 60 4.16 -2.14 2.51
C THR A 60 5.04 -2.82 1.47
N SER A 61 5.96 -3.71 1.85
CA SER A 61 6.79 -4.46 0.89
C SER A 61 5.97 -5.42 0.02
N LEU A 62 4.76 -5.76 0.47
CA LEU A 62 3.81 -6.61 -0.23
C LEU A 62 2.87 -5.84 -1.15
N TRP A 63 3.05 -4.52 -1.28
CA TRP A 63 2.15 -3.65 -2.04
C TRP A 63 2.92 -2.79 -3.04
N ALA A 64 2.31 -2.58 -4.21
CA ALA A 64 2.79 -1.69 -5.25
C ALA A 64 1.79 -0.56 -5.44
N THR A 65 2.22 0.68 -5.17
CA THR A 65 1.38 1.87 -5.31
C THR A 65 1.02 2.10 -6.78
N GLY A 66 -0.20 2.56 -7.00
CA GLY A 66 -0.69 3.00 -8.30
C GLY A 66 -0.51 4.50 -8.50
N ASP A 67 -0.71 4.93 -9.73
CA ASP A 67 -0.60 6.34 -10.13
C ASP A 67 -1.97 7.00 -10.01
N PHE A 68 -2.07 8.10 -9.28
CA PHE A 68 -3.21 9.00 -9.27
C PHE A 68 -3.36 9.68 -10.64
N LEU A 69 -4.51 9.44 -11.24
CA LEU A 69 -4.82 9.89 -12.58
C LEU A 69 -5.70 11.16 -12.59
N GLY A 70 -6.27 11.55 -11.45
CA GLY A 70 -7.15 12.71 -11.29
C GLY A 70 -8.59 12.37 -10.90
N ARG A 71 -9.49 13.35 -11.01
CA ARG A 71 -10.91 13.22 -10.62
C ARG A 71 -11.81 12.81 -11.79
N SER A 72 -11.45 13.23 -13.00
CA SER A 72 -12.21 12.93 -14.22
C SER A 72 -11.39 13.17 -15.50
N SER A 73 -11.94 12.82 -16.66
CA SER A 73 -11.33 13.16 -17.96
C SER A 73 -11.19 14.66 -18.22
N ALA A 74 -12.03 15.49 -17.59
CA ALA A 74 -11.96 16.95 -17.69
C ALA A 74 -11.01 17.57 -16.65
N GLN A 75 -10.65 16.79 -15.62
CA GLN A 75 -9.75 17.16 -14.55
C GLN A 75 -8.76 16.00 -14.29
N PRO A 76 -7.96 15.62 -15.30
CA PRO A 76 -6.87 14.66 -15.09
C PRO A 76 -5.83 15.30 -14.18
N ASN A 77 -5.00 14.49 -13.51
CA ASN A 77 -3.97 14.86 -12.53
C ASN A 77 -3.45 16.29 -12.79
N ALA A 78 -4.09 17.24 -12.10
CA ALA A 78 -4.00 18.66 -12.39
C ALA A 78 -3.19 19.30 -11.28
N ILE A 79 -2.48 20.37 -11.62
CA ILE A 79 -1.58 21.14 -10.74
C ILE A 79 -2.24 21.67 -9.44
N PHE A 80 -3.57 21.54 -9.29
CA PHE A 80 -4.34 22.02 -8.14
C PHE A 80 -5.13 20.92 -7.40
N TYR A 81 -5.01 19.66 -7.80
CA TYR A 81 -5.65 18.54 -7.09
C TYR A 81 -4.59 17.77 -6.34
N GLY A 82 -4.54 18.08 -5.06
CA GLY A 82 -3.38 17.89 -4.20
C GLY A 82 -3.23 19.17 -3.40
N ASP A 83 -4.21 19.49 -2.54
CA ASP A 83 -3.92 20.34 -1.39
C ASP A 83 -2.95 19.53 -0.53
N SER A 84 -1.69 19.57 -0.93
CA SER A 84 -0.59 19.02 -0.16
C SER A 84 -0.35 19.99 0.97
N GLY A 85 -0.62 19.50 2.18
CA GLY A 85 0.19 19.87 3.32
C GLY A 85 1.61 19.38 3.08
N VAL A 86 2.62 20.24 2.90
CA VAL A 86 3.94 19.83 3.39
C VAL A 86 3.91 20.08 4.87
N SER A 87 3.66 19.03 5.63
CA SER A 87 4.21 19.06 6.96
C SER A 87 5.67 18.58 6.83
N VAL A 88 6.58 19.55 6.83
CA VAL A 88 7.92 19.27 7.37
C VAL A 88 7.70 19.16 8.89
N GLY A 89 7.10 18.05 9.32
CA GLY A 89 6.46 17.85 10.62
C GLY A 89 5.19 17.00 10.48
N TRP A 90 5.40 15.76 10.00
CA TRP A 90 4.53 14.76 9.32
C TRP A 90 3.12 14.43 9.86
N ASP A 91 2.50 15.28 10.68
CA ASP A 91 1.19 14.99 11.28
C ASP A 91 0.50 16.27 11.82
N ASP A 92 -0.84 16.28 11.86
CA ASP A 92 -1.69 17.30 12.51
C ASP A 92 -1.58 18.78 12.03
N ASN A 93 -0.82 19.08 10.98
CA ASN A 93 -0.70 20.44 10.46
C ASN A 93 -1.00 20.51 8.96
N TRP A 94 -2.18 21.01 8.62
CA TRP A 94 -2.50 21.47 7.28
C TRP A 94 -1.54 22.59 6.85
N VAL A 95 -0.81 22.38 5.75
CA VAL A 95 0.11 23.39 5.16
C VAL A 95 -0.13 23.50 3.67
N GLY A 96 -1.24 24.13 3.27
CA GLY A 96 -1.59 24.27 1.85
C GLY A 96 -0.47 24.91 1.00
N GLY A 97 -0.35 24.44 -0.24
CA GLY A 97 0.43 25.10 -1.29
C GLY A 97 1.91 24.74 -1.34
N VAL A 98 2.31 23.59 -0.79
CA VAL A 98 3.69 23.12 -0.83
C VAL A 98 3.67 21.64 -1.20
N GLY A 99 4.23 21.30 -2.37
CA GLY A 99 4.19 19.97 -2.95
C GLY A 99 4.23 20.04 -4.47
N ASN A 100 4.66 18.97 -5.14
CA ASN A 100 4.45 18.86 -6.59
C ASN A 100 3.10 18.18 -6.78
N ALA A 101 2.06 18.96 -7.10
CA ALA A 101 0.72 18.44 -7.34
C ALA A 101 0.64 17.32 -8.40
N ASN A 102 1.72 17.03 -9.13
CA ASN A 102 1.80 15.92 -10.07
C ASN A 102 2.23 14.58 -9.44
N THR A 103 2.49 14.49 -8.13
CA THR A 103 2.90 13.22 -7.48
C THR A 103 2.08 12.85 -6.22
N ASN A 104 1.06 13.64 -5.88
CA ASN A 104 0.24 13.38 -4.69
C ASN A 104 -0.69 12.19 -4.94
N GLY A 105 -0.83 11.30 -3.95
CA GLY A 105 -1.64 10.10 -4.13
C GLY A 105 -0.89 8.94 -4.81
N ASP A 106 0.40 9.10 -5.17
CA ASP A 106 1.16 8.12 -5.96
C ASP A 106 2.13 7.27 -5.13
N ALA A 107 2.42 7.69 -3.90
CA ALA A 107 3.46 7.13 -3.06
C ALA A 107 3.09 7.21 -1.58
N LEU A 108 3.72 6.36 -0.78
CA LEU A 108 3.65 6.43 0.68
C LEU A 108 4.69 7.42 1.18
N ASP A 109 4.39 8.70 1.03
CA ASP A 109 5.27 9.79 1.42
C ASP A 109 4.55 10.87 2.22
N GLY A 110 3.31 10.64 2.65
CA GLY A 110 2.52 11.60 3.40
C GLY A 110 2.11 12.81 2.55
N LEU A 111 2.07 12.69 1.22
CA LEU A 111 1.56 13.70 0.30
C LEU A 111 0.25 13.21 -0.32
N TRP A 112 -0.85 13.72 0.23
CA TRP A 112 -2.16 13.22 -0.12
C TRP A 112 -2.85 13.96 -1.26
N SER A 113 -3.74 13.23 -1.91
CA SER A 113 -4.77 13.72 -2.81
C SER A 113 -6.10 13.78 -2.08
N GLN A 114 -6.61 14.99 -1.88
CA GLN A 114 -7.93 15.21 -1.31
C GLN A 114 -9.02 14.94 -2.36
N ILE A 115 -9.94 14.03 -2.05
CA ILE A 115 -11.06 13.65 -2.93
C ILE A 115 -12.40 14.06 -2.33
N TYR A 116 -13.39 14.23 -3.21
CA TYR A 116 -14.74 14.65 -2.82
C TYR A 116 -15.79 13.71 -3.41
N SER A 117 -17.02 14.21 -3.58
CA SER A 117 -18.18 13.44 -4.07
C SER A 117 -18.06 12.94 -5.51
N ASP A 118 -17.28 13.59 -6.36
CA ASP A 118 -16.95 13.11 -7.71
C ASP A 118 -15.82 12.07 -7.73
N GLY A 119 -15.07 11.97 -6.62
CA GLY A 119 -14.07 10.96 -6.37
C GLY A 119 -12.69 11.25 -6.95
N GLY A 120 -11.77 10.31 -6.72
CA GLY A 120 -10.45 10.28 -7.32
C GLY A 120 -10.20 8.92 -7.95
N TRP A 121 -9.20 8.84 -8.81
CA TRP A 121 -8.91 7.62 -9.53
C TRP A 121 -7.43 7.30 -9.63
N TRP A 122 -7.14 6.00 -9.60
CA TRP A 122 -5.81 5.44 -9.61
C TRP A 122 -5.67 4.37 -10.70
N ASP A 123 -4.52 4.30 -11.37
CA ASP A 123 -4.09 3.18 -12.18
C ASP A 123 -3.08 2.35 -11.41
N LEU A 124 -3.44 1.10 -11.08
CA LEU A 124 -2.58 0.22 -10.30
C LEU A 124 -1.45 -0.41 -11.14
N GLY A 125 -1.38 -0.13 -12.45
CA GLY A 125 -0.42 -0.73 -13.38
C GLY A 125 -0.67 -2.20 -13.68
N GLN A 126 -1.54 -2.86 -12.92
CA GLN A 126 -1.92 -4.27 -13.04
C GLN A 126 -3.39 -4.49 -12.64
N SER A 127 -4.00 -5.57 -13.12
CA SER A 127 -5.32 -5.98 -12.67
C SER A 127 -5.23 -6.75 -11.35
N THR A 128 -6.00 -6.33 -10.34
CA THR A 128 -6.06 -6.96 -9.01
C THR A 128 -7.50 -7.06 -8.52
N SER A 129 -7.79 -8.06 -7.69
CA SER A 129 -9.06 -8.16 -6.95
C SER A 129 -8.97 -7.67 -5.51
N GLN A 130 -7.80 -7.23 -5.07
CA GLN A 130 -7.57 -6.70 -3.73
C GLN A 130 -6.80 -5.39 -3.83
N VAL A 131 -7.13 -4.43 -2.97
CA VAL A 131 -6.44 -3.14 -2.90
C VAL A 131 -6.24 -2.71 -1.45
N ALA A 132 -5.16 -1.99 -1.20
CA ALA A 132 -4.96 -1.23 0.03
C ALA A 132 -5.14 0.26 -0.29
N VAL A 133 -5.87 0.97 0.57
CA VAL A 133 -5.99 2.43 0.52
C VAL A 133 -5.31 2.97 1.77
N PHE A 134 -4.44 3.95 1.58
CA PHE A 134 -3.66 4.60 2.62
C PHE A 134 -4.15 6.03 2.71
N SER A 135 -4.80 6.38 3.82
CA SER A 135 -5.13 7.78 4.09
C SER A 135 -3.90 8.53 4.57
N SER A 136 -4.05 9.85 4.71
CA SER A 136 -3.19 10.72 5.52
C SER A 136 -4.13 11.75 6.13
N GLN A 137 -4.83 11.36 7.19
CA GLN A 137 -5.80 12.25 7.84
C GLN A 137 -5.09 13.35 8.62
N ASP A 138 -5.76 14.48 8.83
CA ASP A 138 -5.27 15.54 9.70
C ASP A 138 -6.18 15.80 10.93
N HIS A 139 -7.25 15.00 11.08
CA HIS A 139 -8.12 14.99 12.25
C HIS A 139 -8.91 13.67 12.44
N GLY A 140 -9.74 13.67 13.49
CA GLY A 140 -10.69 12.60 13.80
C GLY A 140 -12.16 13.02 13.62
N PRO A 141 -13.11 12.07 13.72
CA PRO A 141 -13.02 10.89 14.57
C PRO A 141 -12.45 9.62 13.90
N TYR A 142 -11.59 8.91 14.63
CA TYR A 142 -11.01 7.64 14.19
C TYR A 142 -11.86 6.42 14.60
N PRO A 143 -11.95 5.38 13.76
CA PRO A 143 -11.41 5.28 12.40
C PRO A 143 -12.36 5.82 11.32
N GLY A 144 -13.43 6.52 11.71
CA GLY A 144 -14.51 6.94 10.81
C GLY A 144 -13.99 7.72 9.60
N GLU A 145 -13.22 8.77 9.85
CA GLU A 145 -12.67 9.65 8.82
C GLU A 145 -11.64 8.95 7.91
N GLY A 146 -10.75 8.12 8.47
CA GLY A 146 -9.78 7.33 7.70
C GLY A 146 -10.41 6.28 6.79
N LEU A 147 -11.71 6.07 6.91
CA LEU A 147 -12.50 5.16 6.09
C LEU A 147 -13.68 5.88 5.40
N GLU A 148 -13.66 7.21 5.27
CA GLU A 148 -14.71 8.04 4.68
C GLU A 148 -14.82 7.99 3.15
N TYR A 149 -14.49 6.86 2.54
CA TYR A 149 -14.55 6.66 1.09
C TYR A 149 -15.18 5.33 0.72
N ARG A 150 -15.63 5.19 -0.52
CA ARG A 150 -16.08 3.93 -1.12
C ARG A 150 -15.10 3.56 -2.21
N VAL A 151 -14.77 2.28 -2.30
CA VAL A 151 -13.83 1.75 -3.28
C VAL A 151 -14.61 1.03 -4.39
N PHE A 152 -14.30 1.33 -5.64
CA PHE A 152 -14.84 0.66 -6.82
C PHE A 152 -13.72 0.32 -7.80
N GLY A 153 -13.82 -0.83 -8.46
CA GLY A 153 -12.92 -1.22 -9.54
C GLY A 153 -13.54 -0.99 -10.92
N THR A 154 -12.71 -0.73 -11.93
CA THR A 154 -13.10 -0.81 -13.35
C THR A 154 -11.89 -1.09 -14.24
N ASN A 155 -12.15 -1.53 -15.47
CA ASN A 155 -11.15 -1.67 -16.53
C ASN A 155 -11.27 -0.57 -17.60
N ASN A 156 -12.23 0.36 -17.43
CA ASN A 156 -12.43 1.50 -18.32
C ASN A 156 -12.17 2.81 -17.58
N LEU A 157 -11.04 3.43 -17.85
CA LEU A 157 -10.66 4.71 -17.25
C LEU A 157 -11.73 5.78 -17.56
N TRP A 158 -12.15 6.52 -16.53
CA TRP A 158 -13.12 7.63 -16.58
C TRP A 158 -14.58 7.24 -16.85
N ASP A 159 -14.89 5.94 -16.88
CA ASP A 159 -16.25 5.47 -17.15
C ASP A 159 -16.97 5.06 -15.86
N ASN A 160 -17.70 6.01 -15.27
CA ASN A 160 -18.53 5.76 -14.09
C ASN A 160 -19.66 4.74 -14.31
N SER A 161 -20.07 4.46 -15.56
CA SER A 161 -21.12 3.48 -15.84
C SER A 161 -20.63 2.03 -15.76
N SER A 162 -19.31 1.84 -15.70
CA SER A 162 -18.63 0.55 -15.68
C SER A 162 -18.04 0.16 -14.32
N LEU A 163 -18.32 0.94 -13.28
CA LEU A 163 -17.83 0.66 -11.93
C LEU A 163 -18.39 -0.68 -11.43
N SER A 164 -17.55 -1.42 -10.72
CA SER A 164 -17.91 -2.64 -10.01
C SER A 164 -18.95 -2.38 -8.92
N SER A 165 -19.38 -3.45 -8.24
CA SER A 165 -19.97 -3.26 -6.91
C SER A 165 -18.94 -2.65 -5.94
N GLN A 166 -19.43 -2.01 -4.87
CA GLN A 166 -18.53 -1.45 -3.85
C GLN A 166 -17.69 -2.58 -3.23
N ALA A 167 -16.38 -2.36 -3.14
CA ALA A 167 -15.46 -3.31 -2.53
C ALA A 167 -15.77 -3.51 -1.05
N VAL A 168 -15.46 -4.70 -0.54
CA VAL A 168 -15.69 -5.08 0.85
C VAL A 168 -14.42 -4.83 1.66
N LEU A 169 -14.48 -3.97 2.68
CA LEU A 169 -13.37 -3.78 3.62
C LEU A 169 -13.14 -5.06 4.43
N THR A 170 -11.94 -5.61 4.40
CA THR A 170 -11.57 -6.86 5.09
C THR A 170 -10.61 -6.64 6.25
N ASP A 171 -9.73 -5.66 6.15
CA ASP A 171 -8.72 -5.39 7.15
C ASP A 171 -8.56 -3.88 7.34
N VAL A 172 -8.34 -3.47 8.58
CA VAL A 172 -8.05 -2.09 8.95
C VAL A 172 -6.79 -2.08 9.81
N TYR A 173 -5.78 -1.36 9.35
CA TYR A 173 -4.51 -1.18 10.04
C TYR A 173 -4.52 0.20 10.71
N LEU A 174 -4.55 0.20 12.04
CA LEU A 174 -4.77 1.42 12.83
C LEU A 174 -3.55 2.35 12.87
N ASP A 175 -2.35 1.81 12.64
CA ASP A 175 -1.13 2.60 12.43
C ASP A 175 -0.79 2.72 10.94
N GLY A 176 -1.75 2.46 10.05
CA GLY A 176 -1.54 2.69 8.62
C GLY A 176 -0.34 1.95 8.03
N TRP A 177 0.56 2.69 7.38
CA TRP A 177 1.77 2.16 6.73
C TRP A 177 3.09 2.44 7.45
N ARG A 178 3.08 3.24 8.52
CA ARG A 178 4.26 3.60 9.31
C ARG A 178 3.94 3.64 10.79
N ALA A 179 4.91 3.26 11.61
CA ALA A 179 4.69 3.23 13.05
C ALA A 179 4.50 4.65 13.61
N HIS A 180 3.61 4.77 14.59
CA HIS A 180 3.35 6.00 15.34
C HIS A 180 4.64 6.68 15.82
N ASN A 181 4.78 7.97 15.52
CA ASN A 181 5.89 8.80 15.97
C ASN A 181 5.41 9.85 16.99
N SER A 182 5.69 9.64 18.28
CA SER A 182 5.23 10.55 19.35
C SER A 182 5.72 12.00 19.24
N SER A 183 6.75 12.30 18.42
CA SER A 183 7.17 13.68 18.18
C SER A 183 6.25 14.45 17.24
N GLU A 184 5.34 13.75 16.56
CA GLU A 184 4.38 14.28 15.61
C GLU A 184 2.98 14.44 16.25
N ASP A 185 2.82 14.09 17.54
CA ASP A 185 1.57 14.19 18.35
C ASP A 185 1.23 15.60 18.77
N PHE A 186 0.85 16.43 17.82
CA PHE A 186 0.49 17.80 18.16
C PHE A 186 -0.84 17.87 18.91
N ASN A 187 -1.80 17.00 18.59
CA ASN A 187 -3.11 16.99 19.22
C ASN A 187 -3.19 16.15 20.52
N GLY A 188 -2.19 15.31 20.81
CA GLY A 188 -2.09 14.48 22.02
C GLY A 188 -3.06 13.30 22.07
N ASN A 189 -3.61 12.87 20.93
CA ASN A 189 -4.66 11.85 20.84
C ASN A 189 -4.11 10.41 20.83
N LEU A 190 -2.78 10.23 20.73
CA LEU A 190 -2.07 8.95 20.62
C LEU A 190 -2.39 8.15 19.34
N TRP A 191 -2.90 8.80 18.31
CA TRP A 191 -3.15 8.31 16.96
C TRP A 191 -2.40 9.25 16.03
N LEU A 192 -1.18 8.86 15.69
CA LEU A 192 -0.23 9.68 14.91
C LEU A 192 0.30 8.99 13.68
N SER A 193 -0.42 7.93 13.32
CA SER A 193 -0.33 7.58 11.95
C SER A 193 -1.35 8.38 11.19
N ASP A 194 -2.61 8.52 11.65
CA ASP A 194 -3.71 9.10 10.85
C ASP A 194 -3.82 8.52 9.40
N ASP A 195 -2.99 7.53 9.09
CA ASP A 195 -2.82 6.90 7.79
C ASP A 195 -3.58 5.57 7.78
N ILE A 196 -4.72 5.51 8.51
CA ILE A 196 -5.54 4.31 8.65
C ILE A 196 -5.65 3.63 7.30
N SER A 197 -5.08 2.44 7.22
CA SER A 197 -4.99 1.73 5.96
C SER A 197 -6.09 0.69 5.92
N GLY A 198 -6.97 0.80 4.92
CA GLY A 198 -8.02 -0.16 4.66
C GLY A 198 -7.62 -1.13 3.54
N VAL A 199 -7.80 -2.43 3.74
CA VAL A 199 -7.67 -3.44 2.68
C VAL A 199 -9.06 -3.86 2.23
N PHE A 200 -9.27 -3.85 0.93
CA PHE A 200 -10.57 -4.09 0.32
C PHE A 200 -10.52 -5.22 -0.71
N GLU A 201 -11.53 -6.06 -0.71
CA GLU A 201 -11.77 -7.11 -1.71
C GLU A 201 -12.80 -6.64 -2.75
N LEU A 202 -12.44 -6.76 -4.01
CA LEU A 202 -13.26 -6.49 -5.18
C LEU A 202 -13.95 -7.78 -5.64
N ASP A 203 -15.07 -7.66 -6.34
CA ASP A 203 -15.84 -8.78 -6.88
C ASP A 203 -15.18 -9.46 -8.11
N ALA A 204 -14.21 -8.79 -8.75
CA ALA A 204 -13.39 -9.31 -9.83
C ALA A 204 -12.03 -8.59 -9.87
N SER A 205 -11.20 -8.86 -10.89
CA SER A 205 -9.93 -8.17 -11.07
C SER A 205 -10.06 -6.92 -11.94
N TYR A 206 -9.55 -5.80 -11.45
CA TYR A 206 -9.63 -4.48 -12.08
C TYR A 206 -8.27 -3.78 -12.08
N ARG A 207 -8.00 -3.00 -13.12
CA ARG A 207 -6.78 -2.19 -13.22
C ARG A 207 -6.93 -0.80 -12.59
N TYR A 208 -8.09 -0.17 -12.79
CA TYR A 208 -8.34 1.18 -12.29
C TYR A 208 -9.21 1.11 -11.06
N ILE A 209 -8.88 1.94 -10.08
CA ILE A 209 -9.65 2.12 -8.86
C ILE A 209 -10.24 3.51 -8.86
N LYS A 210 -11.51 3.59 -8.49
CA LYS A 210 -12.19 4.83 -8.16
C LYS A 210 -12.49 4.85 -6.68
N LEU A 211 -12.02 5.88 -6.00
CA LEU A 211 -12.46 6.21 -4.64
C LEU A 211 -13.51 7.31 -4.72
N VAL A 212 -14.57 7.21 -3.92
CA VAL A 212 -15.64 8.21 -3.84
C VAL A 212 -15.90 8.53 -2.38
N ALA A 213 -15.88 9.80 -2.00
CA ALA A 213 -16.17 10.20 -0.62
C ALA A 213 -17.55 9.67 -0.15
N TRP A 214 -17.64 9.32 1.13
CA TRP A 214 -18.85 8.74 1.70
C TRP A 214 -20.00 9.76 1.75
N GLY A 215 -19.67 11.01 2.10
CA GLY A 215 -20.57 12.15 2.14
C GLY A 215 -20.28 13.20 1.07
N GLY A 216 -21.10 14.25 1.04
CA GLY A 216 -20.93 15.40 0.13
C GLY A 216 -20.77 16.75 0.84
N GLY A 217 -20.57 16.73 2.16
CA GLY A 217 -20.29 17.93 2.95
C GLY A 217 -18.81 18.30 2.89
N SER A 218 -18.48 19.53 3.29
CA SER A 218 -17.11 20.04 3.30
C SER A 218 -16.15 19.29 4.22
N TYR A 219 -16.64 18.46 5.14
CA TYR A 219 -15.81 17.65 6.04
C TYR A 219 -15.83 16.16 5.67
N TYR A 220 -16.35 15.82 4.49
CA TYR A 220 -16.31 14.46 3.94
C TYR A 220 -15.35 14.46 2.74
N GLU A 221 -14.09 14.73 3.02
CA GLU A 221 -13.06 15.00 2.03
C GLU A 221 -11.82 14.11 2.25
N PRO A 222 -11.93 12.79 1.99
CA PRO A 222 -10.85 11.86 2.28
C PRO A 222 -9.52 12.28 1.65
N GLU A 223 -8.47 12.13 2.45
CA GLU A 223 -7.10 12.50 2.13
C GLU A 223 -6.34 11.23 1.85
N ILE A 224 -6.06 10.98 0.57
CA ILE A 224 -5.52 9.70 0.10
C ILE A 224 -4.04 9.87 -0.25
N ASP A 225 -3.17 9.27 0.57
CA ASP A 225 -1.72 9.24 0.34
C ASP A 225 -1.37 8.28 -0.80
N ALA A 226 -1.98 7.09 -0.81
CA ALA A 226 -1.80 6.14 -1.90
C ALA A 226 -2.96 5.14 -2.03
N VAL A 227 -3.03 4.53 -3.21
CA VAL A 227 -3.78 3.29 -3.43
C VAL A 227 -2.84 2.26 -4.02
N ALA A 228 -2.82 1.05 -3.48
CA ALA A 228 -1.90 0.00 -3.91
C ALA A 228 -2.59 -1.31 -4.23
N ALA A 229 -1.99 -2.06 -5.15
CA ALA A 229 -2.29 -3.46 -5.39
C ALA A 229 -1.29 -4.36 -4.65
N PRO A 230 -1.63 -5.62 -4.35
CA PRO A 230 -0.64 -6.61 -3.94
C PRO A 230 0.48 -6.71 -4.98
N SER A 231 1.72 -6.59 -4.52
CA SER A 231 2.91 -6.78 -5.35
C SER A 231 2.88 -8.19 -5.92
N VAL A 232 2.77 -8.30 -7.24
CA VAL A 232 2.99 -9.59 -7.90
C VAL A 232 4.48 -9.88 -7.78
N PRO A 233 4.89 -10.99 -7.14
CA PRO A 233 6.30 -11.33 -7.04
C PRO A 233 6.90 -11.36 -8.44
N VAL A 234 7.86 -10.47 -8.73
CA VAL A 234 8.60 -10.53 -9.98
C VAL A 234 9.32 -11.89 -9.97
N PRO A 235 9.11 -12.78 -10.95
CA PRO A 235 9.78 -14.07 -10.96
C PRO A 235 11.29 -13.87 -11.12
N GLU A 236 12.02 -13.87 -10.00
CA GLU A 236 13.46 -13.63 -10.00
C GLU A 236 14.19 -14.80 -10.69
N ALA A 237 13.80 -16.04 -10.42
CA ALA A 237 14.56 -17.22 -10.85
C ALA A 237 14.55 -17.47 -12.37
N SER A 238 13.40 -17.34 -13.04
CA SER A 238 13.30 -17.58 -14.48
C SER A 238 14.01 -16.49 -15.30
N THR A 239 14.00 -15.25 -14.82
CA THR A 239 14.70 -14.12 -15.44
C THR A 239 16.21 -14.29 -15.38
N PHE A 240 16.75 -14.74 -14.24
CA PHE A 240 18.17 -15.09 -14.13
C PHE A 240 18.55 -16.31 -14.96
N ILE A 241 17.67 -17.31 -15.10
CA ILE A 241 17.90 -18.46 -16.00
C ILE A 241 17.95 -18.01 -17.47
N LEU A 242 17.06 -17.09 -17.89
CA LEU A 242 17.04 -16.58 -19.25
C LEU A 242 18.30 -15.75 -19.57
N ILE A 243 18.72 -14.88 -18.65
CA ILE A 243 19.98 -14.13 -18.76
C ILE A 243 21.18 -15.09 -18.79
N GLY A 244 21.21 -16.08 -17.89
CA GLY A 244 22.25 -17.11 -17.84
C GLY A 244 22.34 -17.94 -19.13
N ALA A 245 21.20 -18.38 -19.67
CA ALA A 245 21.14 -19.10 -20.94
C ALA A 245 21.58 -18.22 -22.12
N GLY A 246 21.21 -16.94 -22.12
CA GLY A 246 21.66 -15.95 -23.11
C GLY A 246 23.19 -15.78 -23.11
N PHE A 247 23.81 -15.66 -21.94
CA PHE A 247 25.26 -15.60 -21.82
C PHE A 247 25.96 -16.89 -22.26
N MET A 248 25.41 -18.06 -21.94
CA MET A 248 25.94 -19.33 -22.44
C MET A 248 25.84 -19.43 -23.96
N GLY A 249 24.71 -19.02 -24.55
CA GLY A 249 24.54 -18.95 -26.01
C GLY A 249 25.59 -18.06 -26.69
N LEU A 250 25.81 -16.85 -26.16
CA LEU A 250 26.85 -15.93 -26.65
C LEU A 250 28.27 -16.52 -26.56
N ALA A 251 28.58 -17.25 -25.47
CA ALA A 251 29.86 -17.92 -25.32
C ALA A 251 30.08 -19.03 -26.37
N PHE A 252 29.03 -19.77 -26.72
CA PHE A 252 29.09 -20.78 -27.80
C PHE A 252 29.26 -20.14 -29.18
N PHE A 253 28.55 -19.05 -29.49
CA PHE A 253 28.72 -18.33 -30.75
C PHE A 253 30.15 -17.78 -30.92
N ARG A 254 30.75 -17.22 -29.87
CA ARG A 254 32.13 -16.71 -29.92
C ARG A 254 33.17 -17.79 -30.22
N LYS A 255 32.92 -19.04 -29.83
CA LYS A 255 33.84 -20.16 -30.08
C LYS A 255 33.87 -20.57 -31.56
N ASN A 256 32.75 -20.41 -32.26
CA ASN A 256 32.62 -20.81 -33.67
C ASN A 256 33.16 -19.76 -34.67
N PHE A 257 33.43 -18.53 -34.24
CA PHE A 257 34.01 -17.47 -35.08
C PHE A 257 35.55 -17.43 -35.09
N LYS A 258 36.23 -18.37 -34.41
CA LYS A 258 37.71 -18.43 -34.40
C LYS A 258 38.32 -19.26 -35.54
N GLU A 259 37.52 -19.82 -36.44
CA GLU A 259 37.99 -20.69 -37.53
C GLU A 259 37.74 -20.12 -38.95
N ILE A 260 37.57 -18.80 -39.08
CA ILE A 260 37.60 -18.09 -40.37
C ILE A 260 38.79 -17.12 -40.33
#